data_AF-A0BIV3-F1
#
_entry.id   AF-A0BIV3-F1
#
_cell.length_a   1.000
_cell.length_b   1.000
_cell.length_c   1.000
_cell.angle_alpha   90.00
_cell.angle_beta   90.00
_cell.angle_gamma   90.00
#
_symmetry.space_group_name_H-M   'P 1'
#
loop_
_entity.id
_entity.type
_entity.pdbx_description
1 polymer ?
#
loop_
_entity_poly.entity_id
_entity_poly.type
_entity_poly.pdbx_seq_one_letter_code
_entity_poly.pdbx_strand_id
1 'polypeptide(L)'
;MNQDSQLRSRFTFWLSVSKDQNIDNFSDQLKQIGSFGTAREFWSYYSYMVKPEKLPFGAQFFLFQEQIQPVWEDPQNMNGGRLILRVKRGFENRVWEELILHYLK
;
A
#
# COMPACT_ATOMS: atom_id res chain seq x y z
N MET A 1 -8.30 5.24 29.73
CA MET A 1 -7.35 4.55 28.83
C MET A 1 -8.06 4.39 27.50
N ASN A 2 -7.60 5.08 26.44
CA ASN A 2 -8.19 4.93 25.12
C ASN A 2 -7.81 3.55 24.57
N GLN A 3 -8.77 2.63 24.45
CA GLN A 3 -8.59 1.36 23.75
C GLN A 3 -8.31 1.68 22.28
N ASP A 4 -7.06 1.49 21.84
CA ASP A 4 -6.77 1.48 20.41
C ASP A 4 -7.49 0.28 19.79
N SER A 5 -8.35 0.56 18.82
CA SER A 5 -9.11 -0.47 18.12
C SER A 5 -8.14 -1.30 17.26
N GLN A 6 -8.04 -2.59 17.60
CA GLN A 6 -7.26 -3.58 16.88
C GLN A 6 -7.91 -3.85 15.52
N LEU A 7 -7.10 -3.94 14.47
CA LEU A 7 -7.55 -4.38 13.15
C LEU A 7 -7.65 -5.91 13.10
N ARG A 8 -8.45 -6.46 12.19
CA ARG A 8 -8.59 -7.92 12.01
C ARG A 8 -7.29 -8.61 11.60
N SER A 9 -6.41 -7.86 10.94
CA SER A 9 -5.11 -8.32 10.48
C SER A 9 -4.10 -7.19 10.65
N ARG A 10 -2.82 -7.56 10.70
CA ARG A 10 -1.73 -6.60 10.56
C ARG A 10 -1.48 -6.32 9.09
N PHE A 11 -1.06 -5.11 8.77
CA PHE A 11 -0.83 -4.67 7.40
C PHE A 11 0.50 -3.96 7.29
N THR A 12 1.03 -3.91 6.07
CA THR A 12 2.30 -3.29 5.74
C THR A 12 2.14 -2.36 4.55
N PHE A 13 2.58 -1.11 4.71
CA PHE A 13 2.73 -0.18 3.60
C PHE A 13 4.05 -0.43 2.86
N TRP A 14 3.98 -0.38 1.53
CA TRP A 14 5.15 -0.46 0.65
C TRP A 14 5.13 0.65 -0.38
N LEU A 15 6.31 1.00 -0.89
CA LEU A 15 6.50 1.94 -1.98
C LEU A 15 7.48 1.34 -2.99
N SER A 16 7.08 1.32 -4.26
CA SER A 16 8.01 1.18 -5.38
C SER A 16 8.30 2.56 -5.97
N VAL A 17 9.56 2.85 -6.22
CA VAL A 17 9.99 4.04 -6.96
C VAL A 17 10.84 3.57 -8.13
N SER A 18 10.30 3.66 -9.34
CA SER A 18 11.05 3.39 -10.56
C SER A 18 12.14 4.44 -10.73
N LYS A 19 13.36 4.14 -10.29
CA LYS A 19 14.52 5.03 -10.43
C LYS A 19 15.24 4.89 -11.77
N ASP A 20 15.14 3.72 -12.41
CA ASP A 20 15.77 3.43 -13.70
C ASP A 20 15.02 2.31 -14.44
N GLN A 21 14.90 2.43 -15.76
CA GLN A 21 14.32 1.37 -16.62
C GLN A 21 15.24 0.14 -16.76
N ASN A 22 16.46 0.18 -16.21
CA ASN A 22 17.49 -0.86 -16.30
C ASN A 22 17.58 -1.77 -15.05
N ILE A 23 16.63 -1.67 -14.11
CA ILE A 23 16.57 -2.61 -12.98
C ILE A 23 15.65 -3.75 -13.39
N ASP A 24 16.25 -4.92 -13.66
CA ASP A 24 15.55 -6.11 -14.17
C ASP A 24 14.58 -6.72 -13.15
N ASN A 25 14.77 -6.48 -11.84
CA ASN A 25 13.96 -7.05 -10.77
C ASN A 25 13.11 -5.99 -10.03
N PHE A 26 11.79 -6.07 -10.19
CA PHE A 26 10.83 -5.19 -9.50
C PHE A 26 10.96 -5.25 -7.97
N SER A 27 11.31 -6.42 -7.41
CA SER A 27 11.54 -6.63 -5.97
C SER A 27 12.55 -5.66 -5.38
N ASP A 28 13.58 -5.29 -6.14
CA ASP A 28 14.68 -4.45 -5.66
C ASP A 28 14.27 -2.98 -5.57
N GLN A 29 13.21 -2.60 -6.28
CA GLN A 29 12.62 -1.26 -6.22
C GLN A 29 11.60 -1.11 -5.10
N LEU A 30 11.18 -2.23 -4.50
CA LEU A 30 10.14 -2.27 -3.49
C LEU A 30 10.72 -2.01 -2.10
N LYS A 31 10.17 -1.02 -1.42
CA LYS A 31 10.58 -0.62 -0.07
C LYS A 31 9.43 -0.75 0.90
N GLN A 32 9.66 -1.44 2.01
CA GLN A 32 8.75 -1.46 3.14
C GLN A 32 8.82 -0.11 3.87
N ILE A 33 7.66 0.51 4.10
CA ILE A 33 7.53 1.75 4.87
C ILE A 33 7.36 1.43 6.35
N GLY A 34 6.47 0.49 6.67
CA GLY A 34 6.17 0.10 8.05
C GLY A 34 4.94 -0.79 8.15
N SER A 35 4.81 -1.46 9.29
CA SER A 35 3.68 -2.35 9.60
C SER A 35 2.87 -1.83 10.78
N PHE A 36 1.57 -2.09 10.77
CA PHE A 36 0.63 -1.65 11.80
C PHE A 36 -0.44 -2.70 12.06
N GLY A 37 -0.98 -2.71 13.28
CA GLY A 37 -2.08 -3.57 13.73
C GLY A 37 -3.24 -2.81 14.35
N THR A 38 -3.13 -1.50 14.53
CA THR A 38 -4.19 -0.66 15.10
C THR A 38 -4.54 0.52 14.19
N ALA A 39 -5.74 1.08 14.36
CA ALA A 39 -6.14 2.28 13.64
C ALA A 39 -5.23 3.49 13.93
N ARG A 40 -4.71 3.61 15.16
CA ARG A 40 -3.79 4.69 15.53
C ARG A 40 -2.46 4.59 14.79
N GLU A 41 -1.88 3.39 14.76
CA GLU A 41 -0.64 3.14 14.01
C GLU A 41 -0.82 3.37 12.51
N PHE A 42 -1.96 2.98 11.94
CA PHE A 42 -2.30 3.31 10.55
C PHE A 42 -2.19 4.82 10.30
N TRP A 43 -2.88 5.63 11.13
CA TRP A 43 -2.88 7.08 10.97
C TRP A 43 -1.50 7.70 11.23
N SER A 44 -0.66 7.11 12.10
CA SER A 44 0.72 7.60 12.31
C SER A 44 1.62 7.40 11.10
N TYR A 45 1.33 6.44 10.22
CA TYR A 45 2.00 6.33 8.93
C TYR A 45 1.32 7.22 7.88
N TYR A 46 0.02 7.00 7.67
CA TYR A 46 -0.72 7.57 6.54
C TYR A 46 -0.74 9.10 6.53
N SER A 47 -0.78 9.75 7.70
CA SER A 47 -0.77 11.22 7.81
C SER A 47 0.50 11.88 7.30
N TYR A 48 1.63 11.16 7.24
CA TYR A 48 2.91 11.65 6.74
C TYR A 48 3.24 11.14 5.33
N MET A 49 2.42 10.27 4.76
CA MET A 49 2.63 9.76 3.41
C MET A 49 2.30 10.82 2.37
N VAL A 50 3.05 10.80 1.25
CA VAL A 50 2.72 11.60 0.08
C VAL A 50 1.35 11.15 -0.45
N LYS A 51 0.47 12.10 -0.76
CA LYS A 51 -0.84 11.78 -1.35
C LYS A 51 -0.68 11.20 -2.76
N PRO A 52 -1.56 10.29 -3.21
CA PRO A 52 -1.52 9.73 -4.56
C PRO A 52 -1.35 10.75 -5.68
N GLU A 53 -2.02 11.91 -5.60
CA GLU A 53 -1.93 12.97 -6.61
C GLU A 53 -0.52 13.57 -6.77
N LYS A 54 0.33 13.46 -5.73
CA LYS A 54 1.69 14.02 -5.66
C LYS A 54 2.77 12.96 -5.80
N LEU A 55 2.40 11.72 -6.11
CA LEU A 55 3.38 10.66 -6.32
C LEU A 55 4.27 10.98 -7.52
N PRO A 56 5.59 10.74 -7.42
CA PRO A 56 6.48 10.80 -8.57
C PRO A 56 6.00 9.87 -9.70
N PHE A 57 6.28 10.26 -10.94
CA PHE A 57 5.99 9.41 -12.10
C PHE A 57 6.65 8.03 -11.95
N GLY A 58 5.88 6.97 -12.17
CA GLY A 58 6.35 5.59 -12.02
C GLY A 58 6.42 5.07 -10.58
N ALA A 59 6.10 5.89 -9.57
CA ALA A 59 6.00 5.42 -8.18
C ALA A 59 4.63 4.78 -7.90
N GLN A 60 4.61 3.77 -7.01
CA GLN A 60 3.40 3.02 -6.65
C GLN A 60 3.38 2.73 -5.15
N PHE A 61 2.25 3.00 -4.49
CA PHE A 61 1.99 2.52 -3.13
C PHE A 61 1.34 1.14 -3.17
N PHE A 62 1.66 0.34 -2.16
CA PHE A 62 0.98 -0.92 -1.88
C PHE A 62 0.61 -0.99 -0.42
N LEU A 63 -0.52 -1.64 -0.14
CA LEU A 63 -0.95 -1.98 1.20
C LEU A 63 -1.35 -3.45 1.19
N PHE A 64 -0.58 -4.28 1.88
CA PHE A 64 -0.77 -5.73 1.93
C PHE A 64 -0.92 -6.17 3.38
N GLN A 65 -1.55 -7.33 3.62
CA GLN A 65 -1.46 -7.97 4.93
C GLN A 65 0.02 -8.23 5.26
N GLU A 66 0.36 -8.13 6.54
CA GLU A 66 1.74 -8.36 6.99
C GLU A 66 2.21 -9.76 6.58
N GLN A 67 3.48 -9.89 6.18
CA GLN A 67 4.09 -11.10 5.62
C GLN A 67 3.67 -11.48 4.19
N ILE A 68 2.83 -10.68 3.52
CA ILE A 68 2.56 -10.83 2.08
C ILE A 68 3.30 -9.73 1.32
N GLN A 69 4.21 -10.12 0.43
CA GLN A 69 4.91 -9.18 -0.42
C GLN A 69 4.05 -8.81 -1.63
N PRO A 70 4.04 -7.54 -2.08
CA PRO A 70 3.30 -7.10 -3.27
C PRO A 70 4.01 -7.50 -4.57
N VAL A 71 4.36 -8.78 -4.71
CA VAL A 71 5.01 -9.38 -5.88
C VAL A 71 4.23 -10.63 -6.32
N TRP A 72 4.28 -10.98 -7.60
CA TRP A 72 3.48 -12.09 -8.13
C TRP A 72 4.07 -13.46 -7.74
N GLU A 73 5.35 -13.49 -7.39
CA GLU A 73 6.11 -14.64 -6.91
C GLU A 73 5.77 -15.02 -5.47
N ASP A 74 5.11 -14.13 -4.71
CA ASP A 74 4.68 -14.44 -3.35
C ASP A 74 3.69 -15.62 -3.39
N PRO A 75 3.89 -16.68 -2.58
CA PRO A 75 3.02 -17.85 -2.58
C PRO A 75 1.53 -17.53 -2.38
N GLN A 76 1.20 -16.45 -1.67
CA GLN A 76 -0.18 -16.03 -1.44
C GLN A 76 -0.79 -15.28 -2.64
N ASN A 77 0.04 -14.76 -3.56
CA ASN A 77 -0.41 -14.04 -4.75
C ASN A 77 -0.38 -14.90 -6.03
N MET A 78 0.49 -15.91 -6.10
CA MET A 78 0.83 -16.59 -7.36
C MET A 78 -0.36 -17.26 -8.09
N ASN A 79 -1.38 -17.68 -7.34
CA ASN A 79 -2.59 -18.34 -7.88
C ASN A 79 -3.84 -17.43 -7.82
N GLY A 80 -3.63 -16.13 -7.61
CA GLY A 80 -4.69 -15.15 -7.45
C GLY A 80 -4.98 -14.36 -8.73
N GLY A 81 -5.45 -13.13 -8.53
CA GLY A 81 -5.72 -12.17 -9.58
C GLY A 81 -5.74 -10.74 -9.04
N ARG A 82 -5.91 -9.76 -9.93
CA ARG A 82 -6.04 -8.35 -9.53
C ARG A 82 -7.22 -7.68 -10.22
N LEU A 83 -7.96 -6.87 -9.47
CA LEU A 83 -8.93 -5.94 -10.01
C LEU A 83 -8.25 -4.59 -10.24
N ILE A 84 -8.36 -4.04 -11.46
CA ILE A 84 -7.79 -2.74 -11.80
C ILE A 84 -8.91 -1.74 -12.02
N LEU A 85 -8.97 -0.72 -11.15
CA LEU A 85 -9.87 0.41 -11.30
C LEU A 85 -9.11 1.57 -11.95
N ARG A 86 -9.63 2.08 -13.07
CA ARG A 86 -9.11 3.31 -13.69
C ARG A 86 -9.86 4.50 -13.12
N VAL A 87 -9.15 5.36 -12.40
CA VAL A 87 -9.70 6.53 -11.72
C VAL A 87 -9.40 7.79 -12.54
N LYS A 88 -10.38 8.68 -12.67
CA LYS A 88 -10.19 9.98 -13.32
C LYS A 88 -9.30 10.86 -12.44
N ARG A 89 -8.39 11.62 -13.07
CA ARG A 89 -7.55 12.61 -12.35
C ARG A 89 -8.42 13.57 -11.53
N GLY A 90 -7.96 13.89 -10.32
CA GLY A 90 -8.66 14.66 -9.30
C GLY A 90 -9.44 13.80 -8.29
N PHE A 91 -9.62 12.50 -8.54
CA PHE A 91 -10.33 11.58 -7.63
C PHE A 91 -9.41 10.57 -6.96
N GLU A 92 -8.14 10.47 -7.37
CA GLU A 92 -7.16 9.47 -6.91
C GLU A 92 -6.98 9.44 -5.39
N ASN A 93 -6.86 10.59 -4.73
CA ASN A 93 -6.68 10.63 -3.28
C ASN A 93 -7.89 10.05 -2.54
N ARG A 94 -9.09 10.49 -2.94
CA ARG A 94 -10.33 10.07 -2.30
C ARG A 94 -10.59 8.59 -2.52
N VAL A 95 -10.46 8.13 -3.77
CA VAL A 95 -10.69 6.71 -4.10
C VAL A 95 -9.68 5.82 -3.39
N TRP A 96 -8.41 6.22 -3.34
CA TRP A 96 -7.38 5.49 -2.60
C TRP A 96 -7.71 5.41 -1.11
N GLU A 97 -8.00 6.56 -0.48
CA GLU A 97 -8.32 6.63 0.95
C GLU A 97 -9.57 5.81 1.30
N GLU A 98 -10.64 5.95 0.53
CA GLU A 98 -11.86 5.15 0.73
C GLU A 98 -11.55 3.65 0.58
N LEU A 99 -10.77 3.25 -0.44
CA LEU A 99 -10.44 1.84 -0.67
C LEU A 99 -9.64 1.25 0.49
N ILE A 100 -8.57 1.91 0.94
CA ILE A 100 -7.76 1.38 2.04
C ILE A 100 -8.52 1.40 3.36
N LEU A 101 -9.32 2.43 3.65
CA LEU A 101 -10.11 2.47 4.88
C LEU A 101 -11.19 1.40 4.91
N HIS A 102 -11.75 1.00 3.77
CA HIS A 102 -12.66 -0.14 3.69
C HIS A 102 -11.95 -1.48 3.80
N TYR A 103 -10.73 -1.59 3.25
CA TYR A 103 -9.92 -2.80 3.32
C TYR A 103 -9.42 -3.11 4.75
N LEU A 104 -9.21 -2.08 5.57
CA LEU A 104 -8.71 -2.21 6.94
C LEU A 104 -9.79 -2.56 7.99
N LYS A 105 -11.07 -2.61 7.62
CA LYS A 105 -12.19 -2.95 8.52
C LYS A 105 -12.23 -4.45 8.89
#